data_AF-A0A1B8J9P6-F1
#
_entry.id   AF-A0A1B8J9P6-F1
#
_cell.length_a   1.000
_cell.length_b   1.000
_cell.length_c   1.000
_cell.angle_alpha   90.00
_cell.angle_beta   90.00
_cell.angle_gamma   90.00
#
_symmetry.space_group_name_H-M   'P 1'
#
loop_
_entity.id
_entity.type
_entity.pdbx_description
1 polymer ?
#
loop_
_entity_poly.entity_id
_entity_poly.type
_entity_poly.pdbx_seq_one_letter_code
_entity_poly.pdbx_strand_id
1 'polypeptide(L)'
;MIFNKLFATSVCLSFTLLQALNLDEMLKQEFIEPTSTCNIDYKDIVDYGDLPVWCNEALLMNEYESKVTAIMDNFYFSYRKILAKHINVKDKNKIDVMVKNMLAKQGECQEMANNIELPDGANPIIPFFGLTSCLQDEYGKSFYELSSFIYDNPKYKYIFDEIFSTNPKEYYEFMKSNSNSEFLLKNILEKAAKDNLIDKTGKLIKSYK
;
A
#
# COMPACT_ATOMS: atom_id res chain seq x y z
N MET A 1 15.11 -41.88 54.34
CA MET A 1 14.13 -40.79 54.26
C MET A 1 14.74 -39.69 53.41
N ILE A 2 14.63 -39.80 52.09
CA ILE A 2 13.71 -39.05 51.21
C ILE A 2 13.88 -37.53 51.36
N PHE A 3 14.80 -36.97 50.57
CA PHE A 3 14.73 -35.59 50.10
C PHE A 3 13.60 -35.50 49.07
N ASN A 4 12.65 -34.59 49.27
CA ASN A 4 11.54 -34.38 48.35
C ASN A 4 11.48 -32.88 47.99
N LYS A 5 11.69 -32.60 46.69
CA LYS A 5 10.93 -31.66 45.83
C LYS A 5 11.05 -30.15 46.18
N LEU A 6 11.11 -29.19 45.25
CA LEU A 6 10.67 -29.15 43.86
C LEU A 6 11.32 -27.95 43.13
N PHE A 7 11.40 -28.10 41.82
CA PHE A 7 11.73 -27.18 40.73
C PHE A 7 11.09 -25.77 40.75
N ALA A 8 11.83 -24.79 40.17
CA ALA A 8 11.31 -23.84 39.18
C ALA A 8 12.50 -23.18 38.43
N THR A 9 13.15 -23.91 37.51
CA THR A 9 13.05 -23.71 36.05
C THR A 9 13.03 -22.25 35.58
N SER A 10 14.15 -21.91 34.95
CA SER A 10 14.46 -20.74 34.14
C SER A 10 13.27 -20.19 33.35
N VAL A 11 12.93 -18.91 33.55
CA VAL A 11 12.07 -18.16 32.63
C VAL A 11 12.88 -17.89 31.36
N CYS A 12 12.72 -18.75 30.36
CA CYS A 12 13.08 -18.40 28.98
C CYS A 12 12.13 -17.30 28.51
N LEU A 13 12.54 -16.04 28.68
CA LEU A 13 12.02 -14.93 27.88
C LEU A 13 12.50 -15.14 26.44
N SER A 14 11.82 -16.01 25.69
CA SER A 14 11.92 -16.00 24.24
C SER A 14 11.19 -14.75 23.74
N PHE A 15 11.85 -13.60 23.83
CA PHE A 15 11.61 -12.53 22.88
C PHE A 15 12.00 -13.09 21.52
N THR A 16 11.05 -13.69 20.82
CA THR A 16 11.13 -13.72 19.36
C THR A 16 11.18 -12.25 18.96
N LEU A 17 12.38 -11.72 18.72
CA LEU A 17 12.54 -10.58 17.83
C LEU A 17 11.75 -10.98 16.58
N LEU A 18 10.54 -10.43 16.42
CA LEU A 18 9.90 -10.39 15.11
C LEU A 18 10.95 -9.69 14.25
N GLN A 19 11.61 -10.47 13.39
CA GLN A 19 12.50 -9.89 12.40
C GLN A 19 11.61 -8.98 11.57
N ALA A 20 11.87 -7.68 11.70
CA ALA A 20 11.16 -6.68 10.94
C ALA A 20 11.34 -7.01 9.46
N LEU A 21 10.22 -7.17 8.76
CA LEU A 21 10.23 -7.51 7.34
C LEU A 21 10.87 -6.34 6.57
N ASN A 22 11.67 -6.62 5.54
CA ASN A 22 12.07 -5.60 4.56
C ASN A 22 11.33 -5.83 3.23
N LEU A 23 11.22 -4.79 2.40
CA LEU A 23 10.48 -4.90 1.14
C LEU A 23 11.11 -5.95 0.21
N ASP A 24 12.44 -6.05 0.19
CA ASP A 24 13.16 -7.05 -0.62
C ASP A 24 12.79 -8.49 -0.23
N GLU A 25 12.55 -8.78 1.04
CA GLU A 25 12.08 -10.07 1.54
C GLU A 25 10.63 -10.34 1.15
N MET A 26 9.78 -9.30 1.16
CA MET A 26 8.42 -9.40 0.64
C MET A 26 8.43 -9.80 -0.84
N LEU A 27 9.32 -9.22 -1.64
CA LEU A 27 9.42 -9.44 -3.08
C LEU A 27 9.98 -10.82 -3.47
N LYS A 28 10.62 -11.54 -2.54
CA LYS A 28 11.09 -12.93 -2.75
C LYS A 28 9.97 -13.98 -2.78
N GLN A 29 8.74 -13.62 -2.40
CA GLN A 29 7.60 -14.52 -2.44
C GLN A 29 7.26 -14.91 -3.89
N GLU A 30 6.87 -16.17 -4.11
CA GLU A 30 6.52 -16.67 -5.46
C GLU A 30 5.35 -15.90 -6.08
N PHE A 31 4.38 -15.49 -5.26
CA PHE A 31 3.21 -14.74 -5.71
C PHE A 31 2.72 -13.78 -4.63
N ILE A 32 2.32 -12.58 -5.05
CA ILE A 32 1.64 -11.59 -4.22
C ILE A 32 0.35 -11.22 -4.95
N GLU A 33 -0.77 -11.66 -4.42
CA GLU A 33 -2.07 -11.30 -4.95
C GLU A 33 -2.40 -9.85 -4.57
N PRO A 34 -2.76 -8.98 -5.54
CA PRO A 34 -3.33 -7.69 -5.21
C PRO A 34 -4.71 -7.78 -4.58
N THR A 35 -5.07 -6.74 -3.82
CA THR A 35 -6.35 -6.65 -3.13
C THR A 35 -7.43 -6.22 -4.09
N SER A 36 -7.09 -5.38 -5.07
CA SER A 36 -7.93 -5.23 -6.23
C SER A 36 -7.84 -6.48 -7.10
N THR A 37 -8.79 -7.40 -6.93
CA THR A 37 -8.88 -8.57 -7.80
C THR A 37 -9.35 -8.14 -9.17
N CYS A 38 -8.68 -8.62 -10.21
CA CYS A 38 -9.07 -8.40 -11.60
C CYS A 38 -10.25 -9.27 -12.07
N ASN A 39 -10.70 -10.17 -11.19
CA ASN A 39 -11.99 -10.83 -11.28
C ASN A 39 -12.93 -10.17 -10.27
N ILE A 40 -13.93 -9.44 -10.74
CA ILE A 40 -15.06 -9.06 -9.89
C ILE A 40 -16.37 -9.27 -10.66
N ASP A 41 -17.25 -10.09 -10.09
CA ASP A 41 -18.65 -10.18 -10.46
C ASP A 41 -19.32 -8.86 -10.04
N TYR A 42 -19.88 -8.14 -11.01
CA TYR A 42 -20.44 -6.78 -10.90
C TYR A 42 -21.45 -6.58 -9.75
N LYS A 43 -21.94 -7.66 -9.15
CA LYS A 43 -22.97 -7.65 -8.09
C LYS A 43 -22.44 -7.43 -6.68
N ASP A 44 -21.13 -7.60 -6.44
CA ASP A 44 -20.52 -7.36 -5.12
C ASP A 44 -19.88 -5.97 -4.99
N ILE A 45 -19.93 -5.15 -6.05
CA ILE A 45 -19.44 -3.76 -6.09
C ILE A 45 -20.61 -2.79 -5.89
N VAL A 46 -21.32 -2.93 -4.77
CA VAL A 46 -22.27 -1.90 -4.32
C VAL A 46 -21.55 -1.08 -3.25
N ASP A 47 -20.71 -0.11 -3.67
CA ASP A 47 -20.79 1.26 -3.14
C ASP A 47 -19.83 2.29 -3.80
N TYR A 48 -18.77 1.90 -4.53
CA TYR A 48 -17.88 2.90 -5.13
C TYR A 48 -17.28 2.43 -6.45
N GLY A 49 -17.80 2.98 -7.55
CA GLY A 49 -17.22 2.88 -8.88
C GLY A 49 -15.89 3.63 -8.91
N ASP A 50 -14.81 2.88 -9.08
CA ASP A 50 -13.98 2.85 -10.28
C ASP A 50 -12.89 1.76 -10.04
N LEU A 51 -12.69 0.87 -11.01
CA LEU A 51 -11.74 -0.26 -10.89
C LEU A 51 -10.31 0.21 -11.19
N PRO A 52 -9.28 -0.33 -10.52
CA PRO A 52 -7.90 0.01 -10.84
C PRO A 52 -7.47 -0.59 -12.19
N VAL A 53 -6.78 0.25 -12.97
CA VAL A 53 -6.54 0.11 -14.42
C VAL A 53 -5.57 -1.04 -14.76
N TRP A 54 -4.72 -1.45 -13.82
CA TRP A 54 -3.62 -2.38 -14.06
C TRP A 54 -4.03 -3.86 -14.24
N CYS A 55 -5.33 -4.14 -14.17
CA CYS A 55 -5.88 -5.48 -14.28
C CYS A 55 -5.76 -6.15 -15.66
N ASN A 56 -5.53 -5.38 -16.72
CA ASN A 56 -5.30 -5.92 -18.06
C ASN A 56 -3.81 -6.05 -18.44
N GLU A 57 -2.91 -5.35 -17.75
CA GLU A 57 -1.51 -5.17 -18.17
C GLU A 57 -0.48 -5.70 -17.16
N ALA A 58 -0.93 -6.20 -16.01
CA ALA A 58 -0.09 -6.86 -15.00
C ALA A 58 0.79 -7.98 -15.56
N LEU A 59 0.32 -8.68 -16.59
CA LEU A 59 1.02 -9.78 -17.24
C LEU A 59 2.14 -9.34 -18.18
N LEU A 60 2.23 -8.05 -18.51
CA LEU A 60 3.22 -7.48 -19.43
C LEU A 60 4.35 -6.73 -18.69
N MET A 61 4.18 -6.49 -17.39
CA MET A 61 5.23 -5.98 -16.51
C MET A 61 6.24 -7.10 -16.19
N ASN A 62 7.48 -6.70 -15.88
CA ASN A 62 8.41 -7.67 -15.29
C ASN A 62 7.93 -8.07 -13.89
N GLU A 63 8.31 -9.27 -13.45
CA GLU A 63 7.83 -9.86 -12.20
C GLU A 63 8.10 -8.97 -10.97
N TYR A 64 9.26 -8.30 -10.92
CA TYR A 64 9.61 -7.42 -9.82
C TYR A 64 8.64 -6.24 -9.71
N GLU A 65 8.43 -5.53 -10.81
CA GLU A 65 7.53 -4.37 -10.85
C GLU A 65 6.07 -4.73 -10.62
N SER A 66 5.64 -5.90 -11.11
CA SER A 66 4.32 -6.44 -10.81
C SER A 66 4.13 -6.66 -9.30
N LYS A 67 5.13 -7.22 -8.61
CA LYS A 67 5.06 -7.45 -7.16
C LYS A 67 5.10 -6.17 -6.36
N VAL A 68 5.93 -5.19 -6.74
CA VAL A 68 5.98 -3.87 -6.08
C VAL A 68 4.61 -3.19 -6.20
N THR A 69 4.03 -3.18 -7.39
CA THR A 69 2.71 -2.58 -7.64
C THR A 69 1.62 -3.28 -6.84
N ALA A 70 1.65 -4.62 -6.74
CA ALA A 70 0.70 -5.38 -5.92
C ALA A 70 0.81 -5.05 -4.42
N ILE A 71 2.02 -4.86 -3.89
CA ILE A 71 2.24 -4.44 -2.49
C ILE A 71 1.68 -3.02 -2.27
N MET A 72 1.92 -2.10 -3.20
CA MET A 72 1.37 -0.73 -3.14
C MET A 72 -0.16 -0.73 -3.15
N ASP A 73 -0.76 -1.51 -4.04
CA ASP A 73 -2.22 -1.72 -4.10
C ASP A 73 -2.75 -2.25 -2.76
N ASN A 74 -2.15 -3.33 -2.26
CA ASN A 74 -2.53 -3.96 -0.99
C ASN A 74 -2.48 -2.97 0.18
N PHE A 75 -1.42 -2.18 0.26
CA PHE A 75 -1.27 -1.15 1.27
C PHE A 75 -2.33 -0.05 1.11
N TYR A 76 -2.44 0.54 -0.08
CA TYR A 76 -3.37 1.62 -0.37
C TYR A 76 -4.83 1.21 -0.08
N PHE A 77 -5.26 0.04 -0.54
CA PHE A 77 -6.62 -0.45 -0.30
C PHE A 77 -6.89 -0.78 1.16
N SER A 78 -5.92 -1.38 1.86
CA SER A 78 -6.05 -1.65 3.31
C SER A 78 -6.17 -0.34 4.11
N TYR A 79 -5.38 0.67 3.74
CA TYR A 79 -5.42 2.03 4.31
C TYR A 79 -6.80 2.66 4.08
N ARG A 80 -7.28 2.66 2.83
CA ARG A 80 -8.60 3.22 2.49
C ARG A 80 -9.74 2.52 3.23
N LYS A 81 -9.65 1.19 3.42
CA LYS A 81 -10.63 0.41 4.19
C LYS A 81 -10.68 0.81 5.65
N ILE A 82 -9.55 1.23 6.24
CA ILE A 82 -9.52 1.79 7.59
C ILE A 82 -10.19 3.17 7.59
N LEU A 83 -9.88 4.03 6.62
CA LEU A 83 -10.49 5.36 6.52
C LEU A 83 -12.01 5.30 6.40
N ALA A 84 -12.52 4.44 5.52
CA ALA A 84 -13.96 4.30 5.24
C ALA A 84 -14.79 3.89 6.47
N LYS A 85 -14.16 3.24 7.47
CA LYS A 85 -14.80 2.84 8.73
C LYS A 85 -14.91 3.98 9.74
N HIS A 86 -13.99 4.92 9.71
CA HIS A 86 -13.81 5.92 10.77
C HIS A 86 -14.21 7.34 10.32
N ILE A 87 -14.30 7.57 9.01
CA ILE A 87 -14.68 8.87 8.46
C ILE A 87 -16.20 8.95 8.32
N ASN A 88 -16.74 10.12 8.68
CA ASN A 88 -18.17 10.32 8.64
C ASN A 88 -18.69 10.40 7.21
N VAL A 89 -19.99 10.17 7.04
CA VAL A 89 -20.64 10.18 5.72
C VAL A 89 -20.40 11.49 4.95
N LYS A 90 -20.38 12.65 5.64
CA LYS A 90 -20.17 13.96 4.99
C LYS A 90 -18.78 14.12 4.36
N ASP A 91 -17.75 13.57 4.99
CA ASP A 91 -16.37 13.70 4.51
C ASP A 91 -15.93 12.51 3.63
N LYS A 92 -16.69 11.40 3.58
CA LYS A 92 -16.43 10.27 2.65
C LYS A 92 -16.35 10.74 1.21
N ASN A 93 -17.27 11.61 0.78
CA ASN A 93 -17.26 12.16 -0.57
C ASN A 93 -15.92 12.81 -0.96
N LYS A 94 -15.18 13.40 -0.01
CA LYS A 94 -13.86 13.99 -0.30
C LYS A 94 -12.82 12.90 -0.61
N ILE A 95 -12.83 11.83 0.16
CA ILE A 95 -11.98 10.65 -0.10
C ILE A 95 -12.34 10.02 -1.43
N ASP A 96 -13.62 9.87 -1.71
CA ASP A 96 -14.08 9.24 -2.94
C ASP A 96 -13.64 10.06 -4.17
N VAL A 97 -13.66 11.40 -4.08
CA VAL A 97 -13.11 12.28 -5.12
C VAL A 97 -11.60 12.09 -5.29
N MET A 98 -10.81 12.03 -4.19
CA MET A 98 -9.36 11.80 -4.27
C MET A 98 -9.02 10.46 -4.94
N VAL A 99 -9.79 9.41 -4.62
CA VAL A 99 -9.61 8.06 -5.19
C VAL A 99 -9.99 8.05 -6.67
N LYS A 100 -11.12 8.67 -7.03
CA LYS A 100 -11.55 8.78 -8.44
C LYS A 100 -10.56 9.55 -9.29
N ASN A 101 -10.01 10.64 -8.76
CA ASN A 101 -8.99 11.41 -9.46
C ASN A 101 -7.74 10.55 -9.73
N MET A 102 -7.27 9.79 -8.74
CA MET A 102 -6.16 8.86 -8.91
C MET A 102 -6.44 7.81 -10.00
N LEU A 103 -7.63 7.19 -9.97
CA LEU A 103 -8.02 6.18 -10.95
C LEU A 103 -8.13 6.76 -12.37
N ALA A 104 -8.67 7.97 -12.50
CA ALA A 104 -8.70 8.69 -13.78
C ALA A 104 -7.27 8.95 -14.30
N LYS A 105 -6.34 9.36 -13.43
CA LYS A 105 -4.93 9.55 -13.79
C LYS A 105 -4.23 8.24 -14.17
N GLN A 106 -4.55 7.14 -13.49
CA GLN A 106 -4.09 5.82 -13.92
C GLN A 106 -4.63 5.42 -15.30
N GLY A 107 -5.86 5.84 -15.64
CA GLY A 107 -6.41 5.71 -17.00
C GLY A 107 -5.60 6.48 -18.04
N GLU A 108 -5.25 7.74 -17.74
CA GLU A 108 -4.37 8.56 -18.58
C GLU A 108 -2.98 7.90 -18.76
N CYS A 109 -2.40 7.31 -17.70
CA CYS A 109 -1.15 6.55 -17.79
C CYS A 109 -1.24 5.42 -18.83
N GLN A 110 -2.34 4.69 -18.84
CA GLN A 110 -2.57 3.59 -19.77
C GLN A 110 -2.74 4.08 -21.21
N GLU A 111 -3.52 5.13 -21.42
CA GLU A 111 -3.67 5.74 -22.73
C GLU A 111 -2.33 6.22 -23.28
N MET A 112 -1.49 6.85 -22.45
CA MET A 112 -0.15 7.25 -22.84
C MET A 112 0.69 6.05 -23.27
N ALA A 113 0.72 4.97 -22.49
CA ALA A 113 1.49 3.77 -22.81
C ALA A 113 1.04 3.11 -24.12
N ASN A 114 -0.27 3.02 -24.35
CA ASN A 114 -0.85 2.45 -25.57
C ASN A 114 -0.57 3.27 -26.84
N ASN A 115 -0.29 4.56 -26.68
CA ASN A 115 0.01 5.47 -27.79
C ASN A 115 1.52 5.61 -28.08
N ILE A 116 2.39 4.88 -27.37
CA ILE A 116 3.83 4.89 -27.65
C ILE A 116 4.10 4.08 -28.92
N GLU A 117 4.40 4.78 -30.01
CA GLU A 117 4.93 4.16 -31.22
C GLU A 117 6.38 3.72 -31.00
N LEU A 118 6.63 2.43 -31.15
CA LEU A 118 7.96 1.85 -31.02
C LEU A 118 8.67 1.82 -32.38
N PRO A 119 9.96 2.20 -32.44
CA PRO A 119 10.73 2.07 -33.68
C PRO A 119 10.93 0.59 -34.03
N ASP A 120 11.15 0.31 -35.32
CA ASP A 120 11.37 -1.06 -35.81
C ASP A 120 12.48 -1.78 -35.03
N GLY A 121 12.17 -2.98 -34.52
CA GLY A 121 13.09 -3.81 -33.74
C GLY A 121 13.24 -3.40 -32.26
N ALA A 122 12.50 -2.40 -31.79
CA ALA A 122 12.45 -2.07 -30.37
C ALA A 122 11.74 -3.15 -29.55
N ASN A 123 12.13 -3.26 -28.27
CA ASN A 123 11.52 -4.20 -27.36
C ASN A 123 10.07 -3.76 -27.05
N PRO A 124 9.04 -4.61 -27.28
CA PRO A 124 7.65 -4.27 -27.01
C PRO A 124 7.34 -4.00 -25.53
N ILE A 125 8.26 -4.33 -24.61
CA ILE A 125 8.09 -4.08 -23.17
C ILE A 125 8.31 -2.59 -22.80
N ILE A 126 8.96 -1.79 -23.66
CA ILE A 126 9.34 -0.40 -23.35
C ILE A 126 8.19 0.47 -22.81
N PRO A 127 6.98 0.47 -23.40
CA PRO A 127 5.86 1.27 -22.90
C PRO A 127 5.43 0.91 -21.47
N PHE A 128 5.61 -0.35 -21.08
CA PHE A 128 5.18 -0.86 -19.77
C PHE A 128 6.06 -0.36 -18.62
N PHE A 129 7.33 0.03 -18.86
CA PHE A 129 8.14 0.68 -17.83
C PHE A 129 7.58 2.06 -17.48
N GLY A 130 7.23 2.85 -18.49
CA GLY A 130 6.60 4.16 -18.31
C GLY A 130 5.23 4.06 -17.64
N LEU A 131 4.43 3.07 -18.06
CA LEU A 131 3.14 2.78 -17.43
C LEU A 131 3.30 2.46 -15.94
N THR A 132 4.16 1.50 -15.60
CA THR A 132 4.36 1.05 -14.22
C THR A 132 4.73 2.23 -13.33
N SER A 133 5.73 3.03 -13.75
CA SER A 133 6.16 4.20 -12.99
C SER A 133 5.02 5.19 -12.77
N CYS A 134 4.25 5.48 -13.82
CA CYS A 134 3.10 6.38 -13.77
C CYS A 134 2.02 5.86 -12.80
N LEU A 135 1.68 4.57 -12.85
CA LEU A 135 0.70 3.96 -11.93
C LEU A 135 1.14 4.03 -10.46
N GLN A 136 2.41 3.72 -10.19
CA GLN A 136 2.99 3.75 -8.84
C GLN A 136 3.05 5.18 -8.28
N ASP A 137 3.37 6.16 -9.11
CA ASP A 137 3.40 7.58 -8.75
C ASP A 137 1.99 8.08 -8.37
N GLU A 138 0.96 7.73 -9.15
CA GLU A 138 -0.42 8.10 -8.83
C GLU A 138 -0.94 7.46 -7.52
N TYR A 139 -0.50 6.24 -7.20
CA TYR A 139 -0.74 5.67 -5.86
C TYR A 139 -0.08 6.52 -4.76
N GLY A 140 1.18 6.94 -4.96
CA GLY A 140 1.92 7.77 -4.00
C GLY A 140 1.28 9.13 -3.75
N LYS A 141 0.89 9.84 -4.81
CA LYS A 141 0.20 11.14 -4.72
C LYS A 141 -1.12 11.01 -3.98
N SER A 142 -1.96 10.08 -4.40
CA SER A 142 -3.27 9.86 -3.76
C SER A 142 -3.14 9.46 -2.30
N PHE A 143 -2.17 8.59 -1.98
CA PHE A 143 -1.90 8.20 -0.61
C PHE A 143 -1.50 9.41 0.27
N TYR A 144 -0.66 10.31 -0.25
CA TYR A 144 -0.28 11.53 0.45
C TYR A 144 -1.45 12.50 0.64
N GLU A 145 -2.31 12.68 -0.37
CA GLU A 145 -3.50 13.51 -0.27
C GLU A 145 -4.45 13.01 0.83
N LEU A 146 -4.74 11.72 0.84
CA LEU A 146 -5.57 11.08 1.86
C LEU A 146 -4.95 11.23 3.25
N SER A 147 -3.64 10.98 3.35
CA SER A 147 -2.88 11.11 4.59
C SER A 147 -2.90 12.52 5.16
N SER A 148 -2.67 13.52 4.30
CA SER A 148 -2.71 14.93 4.68
C SER A 148 -4.09 15.34 5.13
N PHE A 149 -5.13 14.93 4.38
CA PHE A 149 -6.51 15.22 4.75
C PHE A 149 -6.86 14.74 6.16
N ILE A 150 -6.47 13.51 6.52
CA ILE A 150 -6.78 12.99 7.85
C ILE A 150 -5.85 13.53 8.95
N TYR A 151 -4.58 13.79 8.64
CA TYR A 151 -3.61 14.27 9.63
C TYR A 151 -3.85 15.73 10.01
N ASP A 152 -4.14 16.58 9.02
CA ASP A 152 -4.35 18.02 9.21
C ASP A 152 -5.75 18.34 9.76
N ASN A 153 -6.67 17.37 9.73
CA ASN A 153 -8.00 17.50 10.31
C ASN A 153 -8.01 16.93 11.74
N PRO A 154 -8.15 17.76 12.79
CA PRO A 154 -8.12 17.29 14.18
C PRO A 154 -9.15 16.20 14.49
N LYS A 155 -10.27 16.18 13.76
CA LYS A 155 -11.31 15.16 13.90
C LYS A 155 -10.85 13.76 13.51
N TYR A 156 -9.94 13.65 12.54
CA TYR A 156 -9.51 12.38 11.94
C TYR A 156 -8.05 12.04 12.21
N LYS A 157 -7.27 12.97 12.78
CA LYS A 157 -5.86 12.76 13.06
C LYS A 157 -5.56 11.49 13.84
N TYR A 158 -6.46 11.10 14.76
CA TYR A 158 -6.33 9.86 15.53
C TYR A 158 -6.20 8.61 14.65
N ILE A 159 -6.83 8.59 13.47
CA ILE A 159 -6.75 7.46 12.52
C ILE A 159 -5.32 7.35 11.98
N PHE A 160 -4.71 8.49 11.62
CA PHE A 160 -3.33 8.52 11.16
C PHE A 160 -2.37 8.09 12.28
N ASP A 161 -2.60 8.59 13.49
CA ASP A 161 -1.79 8.27 14.67
C ASP A 161 -1.89 6.77 15.03
N GLU A 162 -3.04 6.12 14.85
CA GLU A 162 -3.24 4.69 15.08
C GLU A 162 -2.50 3.84 14.04
N ILE A 163 -2.61 4.20 12.76
CA ILE A 163 -1.95 3.50 11.65
C ILE A 163 -0.42 3.58 11.79
N PHE A 164 0.11 4.77 12.08
CA PHE A 164 1.55 5.03 12.17
C PHE A 164 2.04 5.10 13.62
N SER A 165 1.46 4.27 14.50
CA SER A 165 1.62 4.36 15.97
C SER A 165 3.06 4.32 16.51
N THR A 166 4.02 3.84 15.72
CA THR A 166 5.44 3.88 16.07
C THR A 166 5.99 5.31 16.09
N ASN A 167 5.70 6.11 15.06
CA ASN A 167 6.11 7.52 14.98
C ASN A 167 5.27 8.34 13.96
N PRO A 168 4.03 8.74 14.30
CA PRO A 168 3.14 9.39 13.33
C PRO A 168 3.72 10.68 12.74
N LYS A 169 4.37 11.49 13.58
CA LYS A 169 4.96 12.75 13.14
C LYS A 169 6.05 12.54 12.09
N GLU A 170 6.95 11.58 12.31
CA GLU A 170 8.04 11.27 11.38
C GLU A 170 7.48 10.79 10.03
N TYR A 171 6.46 9.92 10.03
CA TYR A 171 5.80 9.48 8.80
C TYR A 171 5.21 10.66 8.03
N TYR A 172 4.47 11.55 8.69
CA TYR A 172 3.88 12.70 8.03
C TYR A 172 4.93 13.69 7.50
N GLU A 173 5.98 13.99 8.28
CA GLU A 173 7.07 14.85 7.85
C GLU A 173 7.85 14.26 6.66
N PHE A 174 8.06 12.94 6.67
CA PHE A 174 8.63 12.22 5.54
C PHE A 174 7.77 12.37 4.29
N MET A 175 6.46 12.12 4.40
CA MET A 175 5.53 12.24 3.28
C MET A 175 5.52 13.66 2.69
N LYS A 176 5.42 14.66 3.56
CA LYS A 176 5.39 16.07 3.17
C LYS A 176 6.66 16.49 2.43
N SER A 177 7.82 16.11 2.96
CA SER A 177 9.14 16.46 2.37
C SER A 177 9.39 15.76 1.03
N ASN A 178 8.72 14.64 0.78
CA ASN A 178 8.86 13.82 -0.43
C ASN A 178 7.58 13.80 -1.27
N SER A 179 6.70 14.80 -1.12
CA SER A 179 5.38 14.84 -1.76
C SER A 179 5.41 14.86 -3.29
N ASN A 180 6.54 15.25 -3.89
CA ASN A 180 6.78 15.23 -5.33
C ASN A 180 7.67 14.06 -5.79
N SER A 181 7.94 13.08 -4.92
CA SER A 181 8.80 11.94 -5.24
C SER A 181 8.02 10.83 -5.92
N GLU A 182 8.48 10.41 -7.10
CA GLU A 182 7.97 9.24 -7.84
C GLU A 182 8.06 7.92 -7.03
N PHE A 183 8.87 7.90 -5.95
CA PHE A 183 9.07 6.72 -5.10
C PHE A 183 8.45 6.87 -3.70
N LEU A 184 7.55 7.84 -3.51
CA LEU A 184 7.01 8.17 -2.19
C LEU A 184 6.41 6.94 -1.49
N LEU A 185 5.48 6.25 -2.15
CA LEU A 185 4.81 5.10 -1.54
C LEU A 185 5.76 3.92 -1.30
N LYS A 186 6.72 3.70 -2.22
CA LYS A 186 7.73 2.64 -2.08
C LYS A 186 8.57 2.84 -0.81
N ASN A 187 9.00 4.08 -0.57
CA ASN A 187 9.79 4.41 0.62
C ASN A 187 8.97 4.31 1.91
N ILE A 188 7.68 4.66 1.85
CA ILE A 188 6.75 4.49 2.98
C ILE A 188 6.57 3.00 3.29
N LEU A 189 6.41 2.16 2.27
CA LEU A 189 6.31 0.70 2.43
C LEU A 189 7.56 0.11 3.06
N GLU A 190 8.75 0.51 2.60
CA GLU A 190 10.03 0.07 3.16
C GLU A 190 10.12 0.42 4.66
N LYS A 191 9.69 1.61 5.05
CA LYS A 191 9.65 2.02 6.46
C LYS A 191 8.56 1.27 7.23
N ALA A 192 7.37 1.13 6.66
CA ALA A 192 6.24 0.44 7.28
C ALA A 192 6.52 -1.05 7.50
N ALA A 193 7.24 -1.70 6.60
CA ALA A 193 7.71 -3.08 6.76
C ALA A 193 8.66 -3.19 7.97
N LYS A 194 9.65 -2.28 8.05
CA LYS A 194 10.62 -2.22 9.16
C LYS A 194 9.97 -1.93 10.51
N ASP A 195 8.91 -1.13 10.50
CA ASP A 195 8.13 -0.80 11.70
C ASP A 195 7.05 -1.85 12.03
N ASN A 196 6.99 -2.96 11.28
CA ASN A 196 5.99 -4.03 11.41
C ASN A 196 4.53 -3.53 11.32
N LEU A 197 4.29 -2.51 10.50
CA LEU A 197 2.95 -1.95 10.26
C LEU A 197 2.20 -2.67 9.15
N ILE A 198 2.89 -3.45 8.32
CA ILE A 198 2.32 -4.20 7.20
C ILE A 198 2.69 -5.67 7.26
N ASP A 199 1.81 -6.53 6.74
CA ASP A 199 2.08 -7.95 6.60
C ASP A 199 2.89 -8.25 5.34
N LYS A 200 3.25 -9.51 5.12
CA LYS A 200 4.03 -9.95 3.96
C LYS A 200 3.39 -9.64 2.59
N THR A 201 2.08 -9.37 2.55
CA THR A 201 1.38 -8.99 1.32
C THR A 201 1.35 -7.49 1.10
N GLY A 202 1.79 -6.69 2.08
CA GLY A 202 1.73 -5.22 2.05
C GLY A 202 0.50 -4.64 2.72
N LYS A 203 -0.41 -5.46 3.24
CA LYS A 203 -1.62 -4.96 3.92
C LYS A 203 -1.28 -4.44 5.30
N LEU A 204 -1.89 -3.32 5.69
CA LEU A 204 -1.77 -2.79 7.06
C LEU A 204 -2.23 -3.83 8.08
N ILE A 205 -1.36 -4.10 9.05
CA ILE A 205 -1.67 -4.89 10.24
C ILE A 205 -2.44 -3.97 11.17
N LYS A 206 -3.67 -4.34 11.52
CA LYS A 206 -4.41 -3.60 12.55
C LYS A 206 -3.67 -3.71 13.89
N SER A 207 -3.17 -2.59 14.38
CA SER A 207 -2.71 -2.43 15.75
C SER A 207 -3.93 -2.47 16.68
N TYR A 208 -4.36 -3.66 17.11
CA TYR A 208 -5.18 -3.75 18.31
C TYR A 208 -4.29 -3.40 19.50
N LYS A 209 -4.38 -2.17 19.99
CA LYS A 209 -3.91 -1.79 21.32
C LYS A 209 -5.11 -1.38 22.17
#